data_AF-A0A7X9NMK6-F1
#
_entry.id   AF-A0A7X9NMK6-F1
#
_cell.length_a   1.000
_cell.length_b   1.000
_cell.length_c   1.000
_cell.angle_alpha   90.00
_cell.angle_beta   90.00
_cell.angle_gamma   90.00
#
_symmetry.space_group_name_H-M   'P 1'
#
loop_
_entity.id
_entity.type
_entity.pdbx_description
1 polymer ?
#
loop_
_entity_poly.entity_id
_entity_poly.type
_entity_poly.pdbx_seq_one_letter_code
_entity_poly.pdbx_strand_id
1 'polypeptide(L)'
;MLVKAILVGIIGVFAMLDSRLLGRLNFERPLIVSCLVGIALGDLQKGLMVGATLELMSLGIVSIGAAVPADMTLGSIIAAAFAILSNTNAQTALTIAIPIGILGQLLGIVSRMFLATLTHSADKAVEEGKFVKAQNYHIVWGPIIYSLLYFVPVFLAIYFGTGVVNSFVKMIPEWLTNGLSLASKILPAYGFALLMSTMLSKKTTVFLMLGFFVTAYAKLSVTGVAIFAVILAVILYSLDKGNSNTPSAANQAPMDDLDDLEEL
;
A
#
# COMPACT_ATOMS: atom_id res chain seq x y z
N MET A 1 -0.73 18.42 -22.23
CA MET A 1 -0.21 18.18 -20.87
C MET A 1 -1.21 18.54 -19.78
N LEU A 2 -1.86 19.71 -19.85
CA LEU A 2 -2.88 20.12 -18.85
C LEU A 2 -3.94 19.06 -18.55
N VAL A 3 -4.63 18.54 -19.56
CA VAL A 3 -5.68 17.52 -19.39
C VAL A 3 -5.14 16.25 -18.73
N LYS A 4 -3.95 15.79 -19.13
CA LYS A 4 -3.29 14.63 -18.52
C LYS A 4 -2.95 14.87 -17.05
N ALA A 5 -2.45 16.05 -16.70
CA ALA A 5 -2.14 16.42 -15.32
C ALA A 5 -3.39 16.48 -14.43
N ILE A 6 -4.51 17.00 -14.96
CA ILE A 6 -5.79 17.03 -14.25
C ILE A 6 -6.30 15.60 -14.02
N LEU A 7 -6.29 14.75 -15.06
CA LEU A 7 -6.75 13.36 -14.96
C LEU A 7 -5.93 12.57 -13.93
N VAL A 8 -4.61 12.67 -13.97
CA VAL A 8 -3.72 11.98 -13.03
C VAL A 8 -3.87 12.56 -11.62
N GLY A 9 -4.07 13.87 -11.48
CA GLY A 9 -4.39 14.51 -10.20
C GLY A 9 -5.69 13.98 -9.60
N ILE A 10 -6.74 13.82 -10.41
CA ILE A 10 -8.03 13.22 -9.98
C ILE A 10 -7.84 11.76 -9.56
N ILE A 11 -7.01 10.98 -10.26
CA ILE A 11 -6.68 9.61 -9.84
C ILE A 11 -6.01 9.62 -8.45
N GLY A 12 -5.11 10.58 -8.19
CA GLY A 12 -4.52 10.76 -6.86
C GLY A 12 -5.54 11.10 -5.78
N VAL A 13 -6.51 11.96 -6.09
CA VAL A 13 -7.64 12.26 -5.19
C VAL A 13 -8.45 11.01 -4.91
N PHE A 14 -8.84 10.28 -5.95
CA PHE A 14 -9.62 9.04 -5.82
C PHE A 14 -8.91 8.01 -4.94
N ALA A 15 -7.62 7.79 -5.18
CA ALA A 15 -6.80 6.89 -4.39
C ALA A 15 -6.75 7.29 -2.92
N MET A 16 -6.58 8.59 -2.64
CA MET A 16 -6.51 9.09 -1.28
C MET A 16 -7.86 9.00 -0.54
N LEU A 17 -8.97 9.21 -1.25
CA LEU A 17 -10.30 9.14 -0.65
C LEU A 17 -10.73 7.71 -0.29
N ASP A 18 -10.13 6.69 -0.89
CA ASP A 18 -10.47 5.28 -0.63
C ASP A 18 -10.41 4.92 0.86
N SER A 19 -9.26 5.16 1.48
CA SER A 19 -9.02 4.77 2.87
C SER A 19 -9.65 5.72 3.90
N ARG A 20 -10.23 6.85 3.47
CA ARG A 20 -10.89 7.83 4.35
C ARG A 20 -12.41 7.85 4.23
N LEU A 21 -12.96 7.68 3.02
CA LEU A 21 -14.40 7.73 2.75
C LEU A 21 -14.99 6.37 2.37
N LEU A 22 -14.25 5.54 1.62
CA LEU A 22 -14.79 4.29 1.05
C LEU A 22 -14.55 3.05 1.91
N GLY A 23 -13.91 3.21 3.07
CA GLY A 23 -13.70 2.10 4.01
C GLY A 23 -12.54 1.18 3.64
N ARG A 24 -11.49 1.70 2.96
CA ARG A 24 -10.29 0.95 2.55
C ARG A 24 -10.60 -0.23 1.62
N LEU A 25 -11.10 0.07 0.44
CA LEU A 25 -11.29 -0.93 -0.62
C LEU A 25 -9.97 -1.31 -1.29
N ASN A 26 -8.84 -0.73 -0.85
CA ASN A 26 -7.49 -0.93 -1.35
C ASN A 26 -7.23 -0.33 -2.74
N PHE A 27 -8.01 0.66 -3.18
CA PHE A 27 -7.72 1.41 -4.41
C PHE A 27 -6.42 2.22 -4.33
N GLU A 28 -5.93 2.51 -3.13
CA GLU A 28 -4.63 3.15 -2.88
C GLU A 28 -3.41 2.25 -3.14
N ARG A 29 -3.63 0.96 -3.45
CA ARG A 29 -2.55 0.01 -3.76
C ARG A 29 -1.76 0.41 -5.01
N PRO A 30 -0.41 0.43 -4.96
CA PRO A 30 0.46 0.73 -6.10
C PRO A 30 0.03 0.12 -7.44
N LEU A 31 -0.37 -1.15 -7.46
CA LEU A 31 -0.83 -1.82 -8.67
C LEU A 31 -2.04 -1.14 -9.31
N ILE A 32 -3.03 -0.77 -8.50
CA ILE A 32 -4.29 -0.21 -8.96
C ILE A 32 -4.10 1.23 -9.42
N VAL A 33 -3.45 2.07 -8.61
CA VAL A 33 -3.20 3.46 -8.99
C VAL A 33 -2.32 3.56 -10.24
N SER A 34 -1.25 2.78 -10.36
CA SER A 34 -0.40 2.81 -11.56
C SER A 34 -1.14 2.28 -12.80
N CYS A 35 -2.07 1.33 -12.64
CA CYS A 35 -2.96 0.89 -13.71
C CYS A 35 -3.87 2.04 -14.18
N LEU A 36 -4.53 2.73 -13.26
CA LEU A 36 -5.40 3.89 -13.57
C LEU A 36 -4.61 5.00 -14.28
N VAL A 37 -3.38 5.28 -13.83
CA VAL A 37 -2.47 6.22 -14.49
C VAL A 37 -2.09 5.74 -15.90
N GLY A 38 -1.85 4.45 -16.08
CA GLY A 38 -1.62 3.82 -17.39
C GLY A 38 -2.77 4.06 -18.36
N ILE A 39 -4.01 3.87 -17.90
CA ILE A 39 -5.23 4.14 -18.68
C ILE A 39 -5.32 5.64 -19.03
N ALA A 40 -5.11 6.53 -18.06
CA ALA A 40 -5.22 7.98 -18.28
C ALA A 40 -4.15 8.54 -19.23
N LEU A 41 -2.96 7.93 -19.25
CA LEU A 41 -1.84 8.39 -20.08
C LEU A 41 -1.71 7.67 -21.43
N GLY A 42 -2.40 6.54 -21.60
CA GLY A 42 -2.49 5.78 -22.86
C GLY A 42 -1.54 4.60 -22.98
N ASP A 43 -0.89 4.17 -21.90
CA ASP A 43 0.03 3.01 -21.88
C ASP A 43 -0.24 2.14 -20.64
N LEU A 44 -1.23 1.26 -20.79
CA LEU A 44 -1.68 0.35 -19.74
C LEU A 44 -0.57 -0.65 -19.36
N GLN A 45 0.18 -1.17 -20.35
CA GLN A 45 1.19 -2.19 -20.12
C GLN A 45 2.34 -1.63 -19.26
N LYS A 46 2.84 -0.43 -19.58
CA LYS A 46 3.85 0.21 -18.71
C LYS A 46 3.30 0.52 -17.33
N GLY A 47 2.06 1.03 -17.23
CA GLY A 47 1.42 1.29 -15.94
C GLY A 47 1.34 0.03 -15.06
N LEU A 48 0.94 -1.10 -15.63
CA LEU A 48 0.88 -2.39 -14.93
C LEU A 48 2.26 -2.91 -14.53
N MET A 49 3.27 -2.82 -15.40
CA MET A 49 4.64 -3.27 -15.07
C MET A 49 5.23 -2.47 -13.90
N VAL A 50 5.08 -1.13 -13.92
CA VAL A 50 5.54 -0.26 -12.84
C VAL A 50 4.76 -0.56 -11.55
N GLY A 51 3.43 -0.62 -11.64
CA GLY A 51 2.55 -0.90 -10.51
C GLY A 51 2.83 -2.24 -9.84
N ALA A 52 3.01 -3.31 -10.62
CA ALA A 52 3.31 -4.64 -10.09
C ALA A 52 4.65 -4.65 -9.34
N THR A 53 5.65 -3.94 -9.85
CA THR A 53 6.97 -3.88 -9.19
C THR A 53 6.90 -3.11 -7.87
N LEU A 54 6.18 -1.99 -7.86
CA LEU A 54 5.97 -1.18 -6.66
C LEU A 54 5.05 -1.88 -5.64
N GLU A 55 4.07 -2.65 -6.09
CA GLU A 55 3.21 -3.44 -5.23
C GLU A 55 4.04 -4.46 -4.44
N LEU A 56 4.90 -5.22 -5.12
CA LEU A 56 5.80 -6.18 -4.49
C LEU A 56 6.71 -5.54 -3.43
N MET A 57 7.14 -4.30 -3.66
CA MET A 57 7.92 -3.53 -2.67
C MET A 57 7.05 -3.11 -1.48
N SER A 58 5.80 -2.76 -1.72
CA SER A 58 4.85 -2.31 -0.69
C SER A 58 4.28 -3.43 0.18
N LEU A 59 4.46 -4.70 -0.20
CA LEU A 59 3.97 -5.85 0.57
C LEU A 59 4.53 -5.90 2.00
N GLY A 60 5.76 -5.41 2.21
CA GLY A 60 6.39 -5.29 3.53
C GLY A 60 6.18 -3.93 4.21
N ILE A 61 5.28 -3.09 3.71
CA ILE A 61 5.06 -1.77 4.28
C ILE A 61 3.71 -1.78 4.99
N VAL A 62 3.74 -1.91 6.31
CA VAL A 62 2.56 -1.88 7.17
C VAL A 62 2.68 -0.72 8.15
N SER A 63 1.62 0.07 8.26
CA SER A 63 1.53 1.15 9.25
C SER A 63 1.22 0.54 10.62
N ILE A 64 2.12 0.70 11.58
CA ILE A 64 1.94 0.24 12.96
C ILE A 64 1.90 1.48 13.87
N GLY A 65 0.78 1.69 14.55
CA GLY A 65 0.57 2.82 15.44
C GLY A 65 0.76 4.18 14.74
N ALA A 66 1.56 5.06 15.35
CA ALA A 66 1.87 6.39 14.82
C ALA A 66 3.02 6.39 13.77
N ALA A 67 3.72 5.27 13.59
CA ALA A 67 4.76 5.13 12.59
C ALA A 67 4.12 4.92 11.22
N VAL A 68 3.97 6.02 10.49
CA VAL A 68 3.43 5.98 9.14
C VAL A 68 4.60 5.83 8.15
N PRO A 69 4.60 4.77 7.32
CA PRO A 69 5.68 4.49 6.39
C PRO A 69 5.64 5.40 5.17
N ALA A 70 6.57 5.20 4.24
CA ALA A 70 6.60 5.95 2.98
C ALA A 70 5.28 5.81 2.20
N ASP A 71 4.84 6.92 1.61
CA ASP A 71 3.61 7.01 0.84
C ASP A 71 3.80 6.38 -0.56
N MET A 72 3.60 5.07 -0.63
CA MET A 72 3.74 4.33 -1.88
C MET A 72 2.63 4.65 -2.88
N THR A 73 1.49 5.19 -2.45
CA THR A 73 0.41 5.62 -3.34
C THR A 73 0.85 6.80 -4.20
N LEU A 74 1.31 7.88 -3.55
CA LEU A 74 1.82 9.05 -4.25
C LEU A 74 3.06 8.71 -5.10
N GLY A 75 3.98 7.92 -4.53
CA GLY A 75 5.16 7.43 -5.23
C GLY A 75 4.81 6.70 -6.52
N SER A 76 3.80 5.82 -6.49
CA SER A 76 3.40 5.00 -7.64
C SER A 76 2.68 5.77 -8.73
N ILE A 77 1.90 6.78 -8.38
CA ILE A 77 1.23 7.66 -9.35
C ILE A 77 2.28 8.43 -10.16
N ILE A 78 3.22 9.08 -9.47
CA ILE A 78 4.24 9.91 -10.10
C ILE A 78 5.25 9.04 -10.86
N ALA A 79 5.66 7.90 -10.31
CA ALA A 79 6.58 6.97 -10.98
C ALA A 79 5.99 6.37 -12.25
N ALA A 80 4.73 5.90 -12.21
CA ALA A 80 4.05 5.38 -13.40
C ALA A 80 3.89 6.45 -14.47
N ALA A 81 3.49 7.66 -14.07
CA ALA A 81 3.35 8.76 -15.00
C ALA A 81 4.69 9.15 -15.63
N PHE A 82 5.77 9.21 -14.85
CA PHE A 82 7.12 9.46 -15.37
C PHE A 82 7.58 8.37 -16.33
N ALA A 83 7.38 7.09 -15.99
CA ALA A 83 7.76 5.98 -16.85
C ALA A 83 7.09 6.05 -18.22
N ILE A 84 5.80 6.41 -18.25
CA ILE A 84 5.02 6.54 -19.47
C ILE A 84 5.44 7.78 -20.27
N LEU A 85 5.56 8.94 -19.62
CA LEU A 85 5.86 10.21 -20.29
C LEU A 85 7.31 10.31 -20.78
N SER A 86 8.25 9.70 -20.06
CA SER A 86 9.68 9.67 -20.41
C SER A 86 10.10 8.42 -21.18
N ASN A 87 9.17 7.51 -21.43
CA ASN A 87 9.41 6.21 -22.09
C ASN A 87 10.57 5.42 -21.44
N THR A 88 10.66 5.45 -20.10
CA THR A 88 11.67 4.74 -19.32
C THR A 88 11.16 3.39 -18.85
N ASN A 89 12.07 2.53 -18.37
CA ASN A 89 11.72 1.22 -17.83
C ASN A 89 11.21 1.31 -16.39
N ALA A 90 10.65 0.21 -15.89
CA ALA A 90 10.10 0.13 -14.53
C ALA A 90 11.18 0.39 -13.47
N GLN A 91 12.40 -0.08 -13.66
CA GLN A 91 13.51 0.10 -12.72
C GLN A 91 13.86 1.58 -12.51
N THR A 92 13.88 2.38 -13.58
CA THR A 92 14.06 3.84 -13.46
C THR A 92 12.88 4.50 -12.76
N ALA A 93 11.67 3.98 -12.92
CA ALA A 93 10.51 4.49 -12.18
C ALA A 93 10.66 4.29 -10.66
N LEU A 94 11.26 3.16 -10.23
CA LEU A 94 11.51 2.87 -8.82
C LEU A 94 12.47 3.85 -8.17
N THR A 95 13.47 4.34 -8.90
CA THR A 95 14.46 5.28 -8.35
C THR A 95 13.83 6.60 -7.93
N ILE A 96 12.70 6.96 -8.54
CA ILE A 96 11.92 8.16 -8.26
C ILE A 96 10.80 7.85 -7.25
N ALA A 97 10.20 6.66 -7.32
CA ALA A 97 9.07 6.29 -6.47
C ALA A 97 9.38 6.38 -4.97
N ILE A 98 10.56 5.91 -4.55
CA ILE A 98 10.93 5.89 -3.12
C ILE A 98 11.12 7.31 -2.57
N PRO A 99 11.96 8.20 -3.16
CA PRO A 99 12.07 9.58 -2.71
C PRO A 99 10.75 10.33 -2.70
N ILE A 100 9.94 10.16 -3.74
CA ILE A 100 8.62 10.80 -3.83
C ILE A 100 7.68 10.26 -2.75
N GLY A 101 7.71 8.96 -2.43
CA GLY A 101 6.91 8.41 -1.35
C GLY A 101 7.32 8.93 0.03
N ILE A 102 8.61 9.17 0.26
CA ILE A 102 9.09 9.84 1.49
C ILE A 102 8.60 11.28 1.54
N LEU A 103 8.65 12.02 0.43
CA LEU A 103 8.11 13.38 0.35
C LEU A 103 6.59 13.41 0.57
N GLY A 104 5.86 12.47 -0.02
CA GLY A 104 4.42 12.28 0.20
C GLY A 104 4.10 12.02 1.65
N GLN A 105 4.92 11.20 2.32
CA GLN A 105 4.79 10.93 3.73
C GLN A 105 5.02 12.19 4.59
N LEU A 106 6.04 13.00 4.30
CA LEU A 106 6.26 14.28 4.97
C LEU A 106 5.08 15.26 4.75
N LEU A 107 4.56 15.34 3.53
CA LEU A 107 3.35 16.11 3.22
C LEU A 107 2.14 15.58 4.01
N GLY A 108 2.02 14.27 4.17
CA GLY A 108 1.00 13.63 4.97
C GLY A 108 1.10 13.98 6.46
N ILE A 109 2.30 14.11 7.02
CA ILE A 109 2.48 14.57 8.41
C ILE A 109 2.00 16.01 8.56
N VAL A 110 2.43 16.90 7.66
CA VAL A 110 2.00 18.30 7.63
C VAL A 110 0.48 18.39 7.50
N SER A 111 -0.13 17.56 6.65
CA SER A 111 -1.59 17.49 6.50
C SER A 111 -2.31 17.18 7.81
N ARG A 112 -1.78 16.24 8.60
CA ARG A 112 -2.38 15.82 9.86
C ARG A 112 -2.28 16.93 10.90
N MET A 113 -1.21 17.73 10.85
CA MET A 113 -1.07 18.92 11.69
C MET A 113 -2.15 19.96 11.40
N PHE A 114 -2.46 20.21 10.13
CA PHE A 114 -3.57 21.11 9.75
C PHE A 114 -4.95 20.55 10.15
N LEU A 115 -5.15 19.23 10.01
CA LEU A 115 -6.41 18.60 10.39
C LEU A 115 -6.66 18.61 11.90
N ALA A 116 -5.60 18.56 12.72
CA ALA A 116 -5.74 18.72 14.17
C ALA A 116 -6.38 20.07 14.53
N THR A 117 -6.13 21.13 13.75
CA THR A 117 -6.80 22.43 13.93
C THR A 117 -8.30 22.36 13.63
N LEU A 118 -8.72 21.54 12.65
CA LEU A 118 -10.14 21.31 12.38
C LEU A 118 -10.81 20.53 13.51
N THR A 119 -10.11 19.62 14.16
CA THR A 119 -10.63 18.89 15.34
C THR A 119 -10.99 19.86 16.46
N HIS A 120 -10.09 20.77 16.84
CA HIS A 120 -10.40 21.80 17.85
C HIS A 120 -11.56 22.72 17.43
N SER A 121 -11.69 22.98 16.13
CA SER A 121 -12.80 23.76 15.60
C SER A 121 -14.14 22.99 15.66
N ALA A 122 -14.09 21.67 15.53
CA ALA A 122 -15.24 20.80 15.70
C ALA A 122 -15.67 20.71 17.16
N ASP A 123 -14.73 20.58 18.10
CA ASP A 123 -15.00 20.57 19.54
C ASP A 123 -15.76 21.83 19.97
N LYS A 124 -15.27 23.00 19.55
CA LYS A 124 -15.95 24.29 19.80
C LYS A 124 -17.35 24.35 19.18
N ALA A 125 -17.53 23.78 17.98
CA ALA A 125 -18.84 23.76 17.34
C ALA A 125 -19.83 22.82 18.07
N VAL A 126 -19.33 21.76 18.70
CA VAL A 126 -20.13 20.86 19.55
C VAL A 126 -20.55 21.56 20.84
N GLU A 127 -19.62 22.26 21.51
CA GLU A 127 -19.92 23.06 22.72
C GLU A 127 -20.97 24.15 22.45
N GLU A 128 -20.95 24.76 21.26
CA GLU A 128 -21.93 25.75 20.83
C GLU A 128 -23.27 25.14 20.35
N GLY A 129 -23.45 23.82 20.43
CA GLY A 129 -24.66 23.11 19.97
C GLY A 129 -24.85 23.07 18.44
N LYS A 130 -23.81 23.39 17.66
CA LYS A 130 -23.83 23.47 16.19
C LYS A 130 -23.38 22.15 15.56
N PHE A 131 -24.13 21.08 15.78
CA PHE A 131 -23.79 19.72 15.34
C PHE A 131 -23.59 19.58 13.81
N VAL A 132 -24.40 20.25 12.99
CA VAL A 132 -24.24 20.24 11.52
C VAL A 132 -22.88 20.83 11.11
N LYS A 133 -22.42 21.88 11.80
CA LYS A 133 -21.13 22.50 11.54
C LYS A 133 -19.97 21.58 11.95
N ALA A 134 -20.10 20.92 13.09
CA ALA A 134 -19.14 19.92 13.55
C ALA A 134 -19.03 18.74 12.56
N GLN A 135 -20.17 18.23 12.08
CA GLN A 135 -20.22 17.16 11.07
C GLN A 135 -19.56 17.59 9.75
N ASN A 136 -19.78 18.81 9.29
CA ASN A 136 -19.19 19.33 8.06
C ASN A 136 -17.66 19.41 8.12
N TYR A 137 -17.05 19.66 9.30
CA TYR A 137 -15.59 19.62 9.41
C TYR A 137 -15.02 18.24 9.10
N HIS A 138 -15.70 17.19 9.52
CA HIS A 138 -15.26 15.81 9.26
C HIS A 138 -15.62 15.33 7.84
N ILE A 139 -16.86 15.53 7.41
CA ILE A 139 -17.38 14.95 6.14
C ILE A 139 -16.93 15.75 4.91
N VAL A 140 -16.78 17.06 5.04
CA VAL A 140 -16.53 17.94 3.89
C VAL A 140 -15.10 18.47 3.93
N TRP A 141 -14.72 19.16 5.01
CA TRP A 141 -13.43 19.85 5.06
C TRP A 141 -12.24 18.90 5.14
N GLY A 142 -12.33 17.83 5.93
CA GLY A 142 -11.28 16.81 6.01
C GLY A 142 -10.91 16.21 4.65
N PRO A 143 -11.87 15.61 3.92
CA PRO A 143 -11.64 15.05 2.59
C PRO A 143 -11.17 16.08 1.56
N ILE A 144 -11.66 17.32 1.60
CA ILE A 144 -11.22 18.37 0.67
C ILE A 144 -9.73 18.69 0.89
N ILE A 145 -9.30 18.85 2.14
CA ILE A 145 -7.89 19.13 2.46
C ILE A 145 -7.00 17.98 1.99
N TYR A 146 -7.39 16.74 2.26
CA TYR A 146 -6.65 15.58 1.77
C TYR A 146 -6.60 15.50 0.24
N SER A 147 -7.74 15.76 -0.41
CA SER A 147 -7.84 15.78 -1.87
C SER A 147 -6.90 16.83 -2.46
N LEU A 148 -6.88 18.04 -1.92
CA LEU A 148 -6.04 19.11 -2.41
C LEU A 148 -4.55 18.79 -2.23
N LEU A 149 -4.19 18.19 -1.09
CA LEU A 149 -2.79 17.83 -0.78
C LEU A 149 -2.25 16.69 -1.63
N TYR A 150 -3.11 15.87 -2.25
CA TYR A 150 -2.71 14.90 -3.26
C TYR A 150 -2.80 15.47 -4.68
N PHE A 151 -3.87 16.20 -4.98
CA PHE A 151 -4.09 16.79 -6.29
C PHE A 151 -2.97 17.74 -6.66
N VAL A 152 -2.58 18.66 -5.77
CA VAL A 152 -1.61 19.70 -6.08
C VAL A 152 -0.22 19.12 -6.40
N PRO A 153 0.40 18.28 -5.56
CA PRO A 153 1.71 17.71 -5.89
C PRO A 153 1.69 16.87 -7.16
N VAL A 154 0.66 16.04 -7.35
CA VAL A 154 0.52 15.20 -8.55
C VAL A 154 0.33 16.08 -9.79
N PHE A 155 -0.59 17.04 -9.74
CA PHE A 155 -0.84 17.96 -10.84
C PHE A 155 0.43 18.72 -11.22
N LEU A 156 1.15 19.30 -10.25
CA LEU A 156 2.38 20.03 -10.53
C LEU A 156 3.46 19.12 -11.13
N ALA A 157 3.63 17.91 -10.58
CA ALA A 157 4.59 16.93 -11.09
C ALA A 157 4.33 16.56 -12.56
N ILE A 158 3.06 16.37 -12.95
CA ILE A 158 2.71 15.98 -14.32
C ILE A 158 2.62 17.19 -15.26
N TYR A 159 2.17 18.35 -14.76
CA TYR A 159 1.97 19.56 -15.55
C TYR A 159 3.29 20.20 -15.98
N PHE A 160 4.22 20.37 -15.04
CA PHE A 160 5.59 20.81 -15.35
C PHE A 160 6.42 19.70 -16.02
N GLY A 161 5.88 18.48 -16.01
CA GLY A 161 6.22 17.42 -16.93
C GLY A 161 7.64 16.89 -16.80
N THR A 162 8.07 16.21 -17.87
CA THR A 162 9.38 15.55 -17.95
C THR A 162 10.54 16.53 -17.85
N GLY A 163 10.39 17.83 -18.09
CA GLY A 163 11.49 18.80 -17.96
C GLY A 163 12.00 18.92 -16.52
N VAL A 164 11.09 19.12 -15.56
CA VAL A 164 11.43 19.18 -14.13
C VAL A 164 11.86 17.82 -13.63
N VAL A 165 11.14 16.76 -13.99
CA VAL A 165 11.47 15.41 -13.51
C VAL A 165 12.79 14.92 -14.12
N ASN A 166 13.09 15.18 -15.39
CA ASN A 166 14.36 14.81 -16.03
C ASN A 166 15.52 15.65 -15.48
N SER A 167 15.30 16.92 -15.14
CA SER A 167 16.32 17.74 -14.45
C SER A 167 16.60 17.18 -13.06
N PHE A 168 15.56 16.80 -12.32
CA PHE A 168 15.68 16.18 -11.01
C PHE A 168 16.38 14.81 -11.10
N VAL A 169 16.02 13.97 -12.07
CA VAL A 169 16.64 12.66 -12.31
C VAL A 169 18.11 12.80 -12.70
N LYS A 170 18.46 13.79 -13.52
CA LYS A 170 19.86 14.09 -13.89
C LYS A 170 20.69 14.62 -12.73
N MET A 171 20.06 15.20 -11.71
CA MET A 171 20.74 15.60 -10.47
C MET A 171 21.01 14.41 -9.53
N ILE A 172 20.37 13.26 -9.75
CA ILE A 172 20.61 12.06 -8.95
C ILE A 172 21.95 11.43 -9.39
N PRO A 173 22.94 11.29 -8.49
CA PRO A 173 24.22 10.69 -8.83
C PRO A 173 24.08 9.24 -9.35
N GLU A 174 24.96 8.82 -10.26
CA GLU A 174 24.98 7.45 -10.76
C GLU A 174 25.16 6.40 -9.65
N TRP A 175 25.98 6.68 -8.64
CA TRP A 175 26.16 5.76 -7.51
C TRP A 175 24.85 5.52 -6.75
N LEU A 176 23.98 6.54 -6.68
CA LEU A 176 22.70 6.47 -5.97
C LEU A 176 21.64 5.75 -6.80
N THR A 177 21.56 6.02 -8.11
CA THR A 177 20.66 5.29 -9.02
C THR A 177 21.04 3.82 -9.14
N ASN A 178 22.34 3.50 -9.21
CA ASN A 178 22.85 2.12 -9.19
C ASN A 178 22.57 1.44 -7.84
N GLY A 179 22.76 2.16 -6.72
CA GLY A 179 22.42 1.68 -5.39
C GLY A 179 20.92 1.37 -5.23
N LEU A 180 20.04 2.27 -5.66
CA LEU A 180 18.59 2.04 -5.65
C LEU A 180 18.18 0.91 -6.60
N SER A 181 18.81 0.80 -7.77
CA SER A 181 18.57 -0.31 -8.71
C SER A 181 18.91 -1.66 -8.07
N LEU A 182 20.07 -1.77 -7.40
CA LEU A 182 20.43 -2.98 -6.68
C LEU A 182 19.48 -3.27 -5.50
N ALA A 183 19.17 -2.25 -4.69
CA ALA A 183 18.25 -2.38 -3.55
C ALA A 183 16.85 -2.81 -4.00
N SER A 184 16.37 -2.27 -5.13
CA SER A 184 15.03 -2.58 -5.67
C SER A 184 14.86 -4.06 -6.05
N LYS A 185 15.95 -4.76 -6.40
CA LYS A 185 15.92 -6.19 -6.69
C LYS A 185 15.74 -7.05 -5.45
N ILE A 186 16.12 -6.52 -4.27
CA ILE A 186 16.05 -7.22 -2.98
C ILE A 186 14.77 -6.86 -2.24
N LEU A 187 14.19 -5.67 -2.49
CA LEU A 187 12.99 -5.20 -1.81
C LEU A 187 11.80 -6.17 -1.85
N PRO A 188 11.47 -6.84 -2.96
CA PRO A 188 10.42 -7.87 -2.96
C PRO A 188 10.70 -9.00 -1.97
N ALA A 189 11.95 -9.46 -1.87
CA ALA A 189 12.33 -10.49 -0.92
C ALA A 189 12.19 -10.01 0.53
N TYR A 190 12.54 -8.76 0.81
CA TYR A 190 12.28 -8.13 2.11
C TYR A 190 10.79 -8.01 2.41
N GLY A 191 9.97 -7.63 1.42
CA GLY A 191 8.51 -7.55 1.56
C GLY A 191 7.88 -8.90 1.92
N PHE A 192 8.27 -9.96 1.22
CA PHE A 192 7.87 -11.33 1.57
C PHE A 192 8.41 -11.77 2.92
N ALA A 193 9.64 -11.39 3.29
CA ALA A 193 10.21 -11.71 4.60
C ALA A 193 9.40 -11.08 5.75
N LEU A 194 8.96 -9.83 5.61
CA LEU A 194 8.13 -9.18 6.62
C LEU A 194 6.75 -9.85 6.72
N LEU A 195 6.07 -10.12 5.60
CA LEU A 195 4.80 -10.87 5.61
C LEU A 195 4.95 -12.27 6.21
N MET A 196 6.03 -12.96 5.86
CA MET A 196 6.35 -14.26 6.43
C MET A 196 6.61 -14.17 7.93
N SER A 197 7.28 -13.12 8.41
CA SER A 197 7.58 -12.96 9.83
C SER A 197 6.33 -12.85 10.71
N THR A 198 5.21 -12.36 10.16
CA THR A 198 3.93 -12.27 10.88
C THR A 198 3.08 -13.54 10.78
N MET A 199 3.29 -14.38 9.76
CA MET A 199 2.52 -15.61 9.52
C MET A 199 3.25 -16.90 9.94
N LEU A 200 4.58 -16.86 10.04
CA LEU A 200 5.40 -18.03 10.36
C LEU A 200 5.36 -18.35 11.85
N SER A 201 5.02 -19.59 12.13
CA SER A 201 5.15 -20.25 13.41
C SER A 201 5.91 -21.55 13.20
N LYS A 202 6.41 -22.16 14.29
CA LYS A 202 7.07 -23.48 14.21
C LYS A 202 6.21 -24.53 13.50
N LYS A 203 4.87 -24.44 13.62
CA LYS A 203 3.92 -25.35 12.98
C LYS A 203 3.71 -25.03 11.49
N THR A 204 3.69 -23.75 11.11
CA THR A 204 3.42 -23.33 9.73
C THR A 204 4.65 -23.37 8.80
N THR A 205 5.87 -23.43 9.37
CA THR A 205 7.12 -23.57 8.59
C THR A 205 7.13 -24.80 7.66
N VAL A 206 6.53 -25.91 8.09
CA VAL A 206 6.48 -27.14 7.27
C VAL A 206 5.66 -26.91 5.99
N PHE A 207 4.54 -26.19 6.09
CA PHE A 207 3.71 -25.84 4.93
C PHE A 207 4.41 -24.85 4.00
N LEU A 208 5.18 -23.90 4.54
CA LEU A 208 6.02 -23.01 3.75
C LEU A 208 7.04 -23.80 2.92
N MET A 209 7.77 -24.73 3.55
CA MET A 209 8.78 -25.55 2.87
C MET A 209 8.14 -26.43 1.78
N LEU A 210 6.96 -27.00 2.06
CA LEU A 210 6.20 -27.76 1.08
C LEU A 210 5.82 -26.89 -0.13
N GLY A 211 5.24 -25.71 0.10
CA GLY A 211 4.90 -24.77 -0.96
C GLY A 211 6.12 -24.29 -1.77
N PHE A 212 7.26 -24.09 -1.10
CA PHE A 212 8.52 -23.73 -1.74
C PHE A 212 8.99 -24.79 -2.74
N PHE A 213 9.05 -26.06 -2.32
CA PHE A 213 9.48 -27.14 -3.21
C PHE A 213 8.47 -27.42 -4.33
N VAL A 214 7.17 -27.34 -4.04
CA VAL A 214 6.13 -27.44 -5.09
C VAL A 214 6.33 -26.35 -6.13
N THR A 215 6.56 -25.10 -5.72
CA THR A 215 6.78 -23.98 -6.66
C THR A 215 8.08 -24.15 -7.45
N ALA A 216 9.15 -24.61 -6.81
CA ALA A 216 10.46 -24.80 -7.45
C ALA A 216 10.47 -25.89 -8.54
N TYR A 217 9.71 -26.97 -8.34
CA TYR A 217 9.77 -28.14 -9.23
C TYR A 217 8.54 -28.32 -10.12
N ALA A 218 7.35 -27.92 -9.68
CA ALA A 218 6.10 -28.23 -10.40
C ALA A 218 5.82 -27.29 -11.58
N LYS A 219 6.56 -26.19 -11.73
CA LYS A 219 6.36 -25.15 -12.78
C LYS A 219 4.92 -24.66 -12.88
N LEU A 220 4.17 -24.70 -11.78
CA LEU A 220 2.81 -24.20 -11.71
C LEU A 220 2.83 -22.67 -11.61
N SER A 221 1.78 -22.03 -12.14
CA SER A 221 1.56 -20.60 -11.91
C SER A 221 1.27 -20.34 -10.43
N VAL A 222 1.54 -19.11 -9.96
CA VAL A 222 1.23 -18.70 -8.58
C VAL A 222 -0.25 -18.96 -8.24
N THR A 223 -1.15 -18.68 -9.19
CA THR A 223 -2.58 -18.98 -9.06
C THR A 223 -2.86 -20.48 -8.91
N GLY A 224 -2.18 -21.32 -9.69
CA GLY A 224 -2.31 -22.78 -9.59
C GLY A 224 -1.89 -23.30 -8.22
N VAL A 225 -0.74 -22.85 -7.71
CA VAL A 225 -0.26 -23.21 -6.36
C VAL A 225 -1.25 -22.75 -5.29
N ALA A 226 -1.81 -21.54 -5.41
CA ALA A 226 -2.79 -21.01 -4.46
C ALA A 226 -4.07 -21.87 -4.39
N ILE A 227 -4.59 -22.34 -5.53
CA ILE A 227 -5.77 -23.22 -5.57
C ILE A 227 -5.50 -24.52 -4.78
N PHE A 228 -4.36 -25.17 -5.03
CA PHE A 228 -3.98 -26.39 -4.30
C PHE A 228 -3.77 -26.12 -2.80
N ALA A 229 -3.18 -24.99 -2.44
CA ALA A 229 -2.99 -24.60 -1.05
C ALA A 229 -4.33 -24.41 -0.31
N VAL A 230 -5.33 -23.80 -0.95
CA VAL A 230 -6.68 -23.64 -0.37
C VAL A 230 -7.37 -25.00 -0.20
N ILE A 231 -7.30 -25.88 -1.19
CA ILE A 231 -7.86 -27.24 -1.08
C ILE A 231 -7.21 -27.99 0.07
N LEU A 232 -5.88 -27.94 0.20
CA LEU A 232 -5.14 -28.55 1.30
C LEU A 232 -5.58 -27.99 2.66
N ALA A 233 -5.74 -26.66 2.77
CA ALA A 233 -6.20 -26.01 4.00
C ALA A 233 -7.62 -26.48 4.41
N VAL A 234 -8.54 -26.61 3.46
CA VAL A 234 -9.91 -27.11 3.71
C VAL A 234 -9.90 -28.57 4.16
N ILE A 235 -9.05 -29.40 3.57
CA ILE A 235 -8.89 -30.82 3.98
C ILE A 235 -8.37 -30.89 5.42
N LEU A 236 -7.30 -30.15 5.74
CA LEU A 236 -6.72 -30.13 7.08
C LEU A 236 -7.70 -29.62 8.14
N TYR A 237 -8.46 -28.56 7.82
CA TYR A 237 -9.51 -28.04 8.70
C TYR A 237 -10.60 -29.09 8.97
N SER A 238 -10.98 -29.87 7.95
CA SER A 238 -11.98 -30.93 8.09
C SER A 238 -11.50 -32.10 8.95
N LEU A 239 -10.21 -32.44 8.86
CA LEU A 239 -9.60 -33.51 9.67
C LEU A 239 -9.45 -33.12 11.14
N ASP A 240 -9.09 -31.85 11.42
CA ASP A 240 -8.97 -31.33 12.79
C ASP A 240 -10.33 -31.37 13.52
N LYS A 241 -11.41 -30.96 12.84
CA LYS A 241 -12.78 -31.01 13.37
C LYS A 241 -13.32 -32.45 13.52
N GLY A 242 -12.82 -33.39 12.73
CA GLY A 242 -13.14 -34.82 12.86
C GLY A 242 -12.57 -35.46 14.13
N ASN A 243 -11.44 -34.96 14.64
CA ASN A 243 -10.81 -35.44 15.87
C ASN A 243 -11.45 -34.88 17.15
N SER A 244 -12.20 -33.78 17.07
CA SER A 244 -12.93 -33.20 18.22
C SER A 244 -14.20 -33.96 18.65
N ASN A 245 -14.56 -35.06 17.97
CA ASN A 245 -15.73 -35.89 18.30
C ASN A 245 -15.39 -37.18 19.07
N THR A 246 -14.27 -37.20 19.81
CA THR A 246 -14.04 -38.26 20.80
C THR A 246 -14.81 -37.88 22.07
N PRO A 247 -15.75 -38.68 22.59
CA PRO A 247 -16.46 -38.36 23.82
C PRO A 247 -15.45 -38.41 24.97
N SER A 248 -15.04 -37.23 25.43
CA SER A 248 -14.16 -37.08 26.58
C SER A 248 -14.92 -37.50 27.83
N ALA A 249 -14.57 -38.68 28.36
CA ALA A 249 -14.94 -39.06 29.71
C ALA A 249 -14.31 -38.05 30.68
N ALA A 250 -15.16 -37.54 31.57
CA ALA A 250 -14.92 -36.55 32.61
C ALA A 250 -13.48 -36.50 33.18
N ASN A 251 -12.90 -35.30 33.20
CA ASN A 251 -12.37 -34.72 34.43
C ASN A 251 -12.20 -33.19 34.31
N GLN A 252 -12.77 -32.49 35.29
CA GLN A 252 -12.68 -31.06 35.55
C GLN A 252 -11.26 -30.65 35.95
N ALA A 253 -10.78 -29.50 35.48
CA ALA A 253 -10.12 -28.38 36.20
C ALA A 253 -9.57 -27.34 35.16
N PRO A 254 -9.23 -26.10 35.54
CA PRO A 254 -10.02 -24.92 35.20
C PRO A 254 -9.43 -24.06 34.07
N MET A 255 -10.30 -23.20 33.53
CA MET A 255 -10.02 -22.02 32.72
C MET A 255 -8.99 -21.12 33.42
N ASP A 256 -7.82 -20.95 32.82
CA ASP A 256 -6.93 -19.78 32.96
C ASP A 256 -5.93 -19.81 31.78
N ASP A 257 -5.47 -18.64 31.36
CA ASP A 257 -4.55 -18.33 30.23
C ASP A 257 -5.20 -17.86 28.91
N LEU A 258 -6.11 -16.88 28.98
CA LEU A 258 -6.46 -16.01 27.84
C LEU A 258 -5.97 -14.56 27.99
N ASP A 259 -5.18 -14.24 29.02
CA ASP A 259 -4.76 -12.86 29.31
C ASP A 259 -3.40 -12.45 28.67
N ASP A 260 -2.68 -13.35 28.00
CA ASP A 260 -1.33 -13.04 27.47
C ASP A 260 -1.31 -12.43 26.04
N LEU A 261 -2.41 -11.83 25.58
CA LEU A 261 -2.48 -11.16 24.27
C LEU A 261 -2.60 -9.62 24.32
N GLU A 262 -2.45 -9.00 25.50
CA GLU A 262 -2.49 -7.53 25.64
C GLU A 262 -1.12 -6.82 25.59
N GLU A 263 0.00 -7.52 25.42
CA GLU A 263 1.31 -6.86 25.22
C GLU A 263 2.02 -7.31 23.94
N LEU A 264 1.62 -6.75 22.79
CA LEU A 264 2.50 -6.49 21.62
C LEU A 264 2.03 -5.28 20.81
#